data_AF-A0A961Y1D6-F1
#
_entry.id   AF-A0A961Y1D6-F1
#
_cell.length_a   1.000
_cell.length_b   1.000
_cell.length_c   1.000
_cell.angle_alpha   90.00
_cell.angle_beta   90.00
_cell.angle_gamma   90.00
#
_symmetry.space_group_name_H-M   'P 1'
#
loop_
_entity.id
_entity.type
_entity.pdbx_description
1 polymer ?
#
loop_
_entity_poly.entity_id
_entity_poly.type
_entity_poly.pdbx_seq_one_letter_code
_entity_poly.pdbx_strand_id
1 'polypeptide(L)'
;MSPYFAPLLGGMLLGAAATILMIVNGRTAGISGIVGQLLNGSKWMEDAAFVLGLCLGPLAYAIVFGNLPHVQIAGSGALIALAGLLVGFGT
;
A
#
# COMPACT_ATOMS: atom_id res chain seq x y z
N MET A 1 -1.81 25.13 15.00
CA MET A 1 -2.01 23.68 15.23
C MET A 1 -0.65 23.01 15.13
N SER A 2 -0.26 22.23 16.14
CA SER A 2 1.09 21.65 16.21
C SER A 2 1.33 20.68 15.03
N PRO A 3 2.45 20.76 14.29
CA PRO A 3 2.67 20.03 13.03
C PRO A 3 2.74 18.50 13.19
N TYR A 4 2.79 17.99 14.43
CA TYR A 4 2.97 16.57 14.73
C TYR A 4 1.67 15.76 14.75
N PHE A 5 0.50 16.40 14.88
CA PHE A 5 -0.77 15.68 15.01
C PHE A 5 -1.15 14.89 13.75
N ALA A 6 -0.97 15.47 12.56
CA ALA A 6 -1.34 14.81 11.31
C ALA A 6 -0.46 13.57 11.02
N PRO A 7 0.88 13.63 11.11
CA PRO A 7 1.72 12.44 10.98
C PRO A 7 1.44 11.37 12.05
N LEU A 8 1.14 11.79 13.29
CA LEU A 8 0.79 10.86 14.37
C LEU A 8 -0.51 10.11 14.09
N LEU A 9 -1.57 10.83 13.70
CA LEU A 9 -2.85 10.21 13.34
C LEU A 9 -2.71 9.28 12.12
N GLY A 10 -1.94 9.69 11.11
CA GLY A 10 -1.62 8.85 9.97
C GLY A 10 -0.89 7.56 10.39
N GLY A 11 0.13 7.68 11.25
CA GLY A 11 0.86 6.53 11.79
C GLY A 11 -0.02 5.59 12.61
N MET A 12 -0.90 6.13 13.46
CA MET A 12 -1.86 5.33 14.23
C MET A 12 -2.83 4.57 13.32
N LEU A 13 -3.33 5.19 12.25
CA LEU A 13 -4.20 4.55 11.26
C LEU A 13 -3.47 3.40 10.53
N LEU A 14 -2.23 3.63 10.09
CA LEU A 14 -1.43 2.58 9.43
C LEU A 14 -1.13 1.42 10.39
N GLY A 15 -0.77 1.71 11.64
CA GLY A 15 -0.55 0.71 12.68
C GLY A 15 -1.79 -0.14 12.94
N ALA A 16 -2.94 0.51 13.12
CA ALA A 16 -4.22 -0.19 13.31
C ALA A 16 -4.56 -1.09 12.10
N ALA A 17 -4.39 -0.61 10.88
CA ALA A 17 -4.61 -1.39 9.67
C ALA A 17 -3.69 -2.63 9.59
N ALA A 18 -2.40 -2.47 9.92
CA ALA A 18 -1.45 -3.58 9.94
C ALA A 18 -1.79 -4.63 11.02
N THR A 19 -2.21 -4.20 12.20
CA THR A 19 -2.66 -5.10 13.28
C THR A 19 -3.92 -5.86 12.90
N ILE A 20 -4.92 -5.19 12.32
CA ILE A 20 -6.15 -5.85 11.84
C ILE A 20 -5.80 -6.92 10.80
N LEU A 21 -4.95 -6.59 9.83
CA LEU A 21 -4.54 -7.53 8.79
C LEU A 21 -3.81 -8.73 9.39
N MET A 22 -2.94 -8.52 10.39
CA MET A 22 -2.25 -9.58 11.08
C MET A 22 -3.19 -10.49 11.88
N ILE A 23 -4.20 -9.93 12.55
CA ILE A 23 -5.19 -10.70 13.32
C ILE A 23 -6.08 -11.51 12.39
N VAL A 24 -6.55 -10.92 11.28
CA VAL A 24 -7.50 -11.58 10.36
C VAL A 24 -6.80 -12.64 9.50
N ASN A 25 -5.63 -12.33 8.95
CA ASN A 25 -4.94 -13.22 8.00
C ASN A 25 -3.80 -14.03 8.63
N GLY A 26 -3.45 -13.77 9.89
CA GLY A 26 -2.36 -14.45 10.61
C GLY A 26 -0.95 -14.11 10.10
N ARG A 27 -0.81 -13.10 9.24
CA ARG A 27 0.46 -12.73 8.58
C ARG A 27 0.66 -11.22 8.58
N THR A 28 1.92 -10.77 8.60
CA THR A 28 2.25 -9.35 8.47
C THR A 28 1.96 -8.84 7.04
N ALA A 29 1.60 -7.56 6.91
CA ALA A 29 1.27 -6.94 5.63
C ALA A 29 2.56 -6.74 4.79
N GLY A 30 2.79 -7.63 3.82
CA GLY A 30 3.83 -7.47 2.81
C GLY A 30 3.23 -7.32 1.42
N ILE A 31 3.33 -6.14 0.80
CA ILE A 31 2.72 -5.88 -0.52
C ILE A 31 3.26 -6.86 -1.57
N SER A 32 4.58 -7.04 -1.66
CA SER A 32 5.19 -7.99 -2.61
C SER A 32 4.72 -9.43 -2.41
N GLY A 33 4.61 -9.87 -1.14
CA GLY A 33 4.14 -11.22 -0.82
C GLY A 33 2.66 -11.43 -1.12
N ILE A 34 1.82 -10.42 -0.92
CA ILE A 34 0.38 -10.45 -1.26
C ILE A 34 0.19 -10.48 -2.78
N VAL A 35 0.93 -9.65 -3.52
CA VAL A 35 0.89 -9.64 -4.99
C VAL A 35 1.42 -10.98 -5.55
N GLY A 36 2.50 -11.53 -4.97
CA GLY A 36 3.04 -12.83 -5.37
C GLY A 36 2.08 -13.99 -5.13
N GLN A 37 1.36 -14.01 -4.00
CA GLN A 37 0.32 -15.02 -3.71
C GLN A 37 -0.88 -14.90 -4.65
N LEU A 38 -1.31 -13.66 -4.96
CA LEU A 38 -2.37 -13.39 -5.92
C LEU A 38 -2.01 -13.94 -7.32
N LEU A 39 -0.77 -13.77 -7.76
CA LEU A 39 -0.28 -14.31 -9.03
C LEU A 39 -0.16 -15.85 -9.02
N ASN A 40 0.18 -16.44 -7.86
CA ASN A 40 0.26 -17.89 -7.68
C ASN A 40 -1.11 -18.57 -7.44
N GLY A 41 -2.20 -17.80 -7.29
CA GLY A 41 -3.57 -18.32 -7.14
C GLY A 41 -3.92 -18.84 -5.73
N SER A 42 -3.06 -18.68 -4.74
CA SER A 42 -3.36 -19.02 -3.35
C SER A 42 -4.09 -17.85 -2.68
N LYS A 43 -5.20 -18.10 -1.96
CA LYS A 43 -5.96 -17.06 -1.22
C LYS A 43 -6.38 -15.84 -2.06
N TRP A 44 -6.72 -16.09 -3.33
CA TRP A 44 -6.99 -15.06 -4.34
C TRP A 44 -7.95 -13.94 -3.88
N MET A 45 -8.98 -14.27 -3.11
CA MET A 45 -10.03 -13.31 -2.73
C MET A 45 -9.54 -12.30 -1.68
N GLU A 46 -8.78 -12.74 -0.68
CA GLU A 46 -8.20 -11.88 0.37
C GLU A 46 -7.13 -10.95 -0.23
N ASP A 47 -6.29 -11.53 -1.08
CA ASP A 47 -5.18 -10.82 -1.71
C ASP A 47 -5.68 -9.81 -2.75
N ALA A 48 -6.69 -10.19 -3.55
CA ALA A 48 -7.35 -9.28 -4.48
C ALA A 48 -8.04 -8.13 -3.74
N ALA A 49 -8.74 -8.41 -2.63
CA ALA A 49 -9.38 -7.38 -1.82
C ALA A 49 -8.36 -6.37 -1.27
N PHE A 50 -7.20 -6.85 -0.81
CA PHE A 50 -6.11 -5.98 -0.36
C PHE A 50 -5.57 -5.10 -1.49
N VAL A 51 -5.25 -5.69 -2.65
CA VAL A 51 -4.72 -4.95 -3.81
C VAL A 51 -5.75 -3.93 -4.32
N LEU A 52 -7.02 -4.30 -4.40
CA LEU A 52 -8.10 -3.38 -4.75
C LEU A 52 -8.19 -2.23 -3.74
N GLY A 53 -8.13 -2.52 -2.44
CA GLY A 53 -8.09 -1.48 -1.40
C GLY A 53 -6.92 -0.51 -1.57
N LEU A 54 -5.74 -1.01 -1.93
CA LEU A 54 -4.56 -0.20 -2.20
C LEU A 54 -4.76 0.74 -3.40
N CYS A 55 -5.35 0.23 -4.50
CA CYS A 55 -5.67 1.04 -5.68
C CYS A 55 -6.80 2.05 -5.42
N LEU A 56 -7.77 1.69 -4.58
CA LEU A 56 -8.89 2.56 -4.22
C LEU A 56 -8.48 3.70 -3.28
N GLY A 57 -7.39 3.58 -2.52
CA GLY A 57 -6.92 4.62 -1.60
C GLY A 57 -6.73 6.01 -2.24
N PRO A 58 -5.89 6.15 -3.28
CA PRO A 58 -5.72 7.40 -4.02
C PRO A 58 -7.00 7.90 -4.70
N LEU A 59 -7.88 6.99 -5.13
CA LEU A 59 -9.17 7.34 -5.74
C LEU A 59 -10.14 7.90 -4.70
N ALA A 60 -10.22 7.30 -3.51
CA ALA A 60 -11.00 7.80 -2.40
C ALA A 60 -10.49 9.19 -1.95
N TYR A 61 -9.17 9.38 -1.92
CA TYR A 61 -8.57 10.70 -1.71
C TYR A 61 -9.06 11.70 -2.76
N ALA A 62 -9.02 11.34 -4.04
CA ALA A 62 -9.46 12.22 -5.12
C ALA A 62 -10.95 12.59 -5.04
N ILE A 63 -11.81 11.66 -4.60
CA ILE A 63 -13.24 11.94 -4.39
C ILE A 63 -13.46 12.93 -3.24
N VAL A 64 -12.71 12.79 -2.15
CA VAL A 64 -12.87 13.62 -0.94
C VAL A 64 -12.27 15.02 -1.13
N PHE A 65 -11.10 15.11 -1.78
CA PHE A 65 -10.33 16.36 -1.90
C PHE A 65 -10.44 17.03 -3.28
N GLY A 66 -11.07 16.37 -4.26
CA GLY A 66 -11.29 16.89 -5.62
C GLY A 66 -10.04 16.88 -6.51
N ASN A 67 -8.91 16.34 -6.04
CA ASN A 67 -7.68 16.20 -6.83
C ASN A 67 -6.92 14.93 -6.44
N LEU A 68 -6.09 14.43 -7.35
CA LEU A 68 -5.15 13.35 -7.04
C LEU A 68 -4.08 13.87 -6.07
N PRO A 69 -3.60 13.01 -5.15
CA PRO A 69 -2.50 13.39 -4.26
C PRO A 69 -1.29 13.78 -5.10
N HIS A 70 -0.58 14.83 -4.69
CA HIS A 70 0.57 15.33 -5.43
C HIS A 70 1.73 14.32 -5.37
N VAL A 71 1.98 13.60 -6.48
CA VAL A 71 3.09 12.65 -6.60
C VAL A 71 4.31 13.35 -7.20
N GLN A 72 5.38 13.47 -6.42
CA GLN A 72 6.68 13.89 -6.94
C GLN A 72 7.45 12.67 -7.42
N ILE A 73 7.59 12.54 -8.74
CA ILE A 73 8.41 11.48 -9.33
C ILE A 73 9.86 11.96 -9.37
N ALA A 74 10.66 11.47 -8.42
CA ALA A 74 12.10 11.72 -8.38
C ALA A 74 12.84 10.66 -9.22
N GLY A 75 12.91 10.85 -10.54
CA GLY A 75 13.73 9.99 -11.42
C GLY A 75 13.14 9.71 -12.80
N SER A 76 13.90 8.98 -13.62
CA SER A 76 13.43 8.49 -14.92
C SER A 76 12.56 7.24 -14.75
N GLY A 77 11.64 7.00 -15.69
CA GLY A 77 10.81 5.78 -15.67
C GLY A 77 11.62 4.48 -15.63
N ALA A 78 12.82 4.48 -16.25
CA ALA A 78 13.75 3.36 -16.21
C ALA A 78 14.29 3.10 -14.79
N LEU A 79 14.61 4.14 -14.02
CA LEU A 79 15.03 4.00 -12.63
C LEU A 79 13.92 3.44 -11.74
N ILE A 80 12.67 3.87 -11.96
CA ILE A 80 11.50 3.36 -11.22
C ILE A 80 11.28 1.88 -11.51
N ALA A 81 11.35 1.48 -12.79
CA ALA A 81 11.23 0.09 -13.18
C ALA A 81 12.32 -0.78 -12.54
N LEU A 82 13.57 -0.31 -12.57
CA LEU A 82 14.72 -1.02 -11.99
C LEU A 82 14.62 -1.11 -10.46
N ALA A 83 14.17 -0.04 -9.79
CA ALA A 83 13.92 -0.04 -8.36
C ALA A 83 12.81 -1.05 -7.98
N GLY A 84 11.72 -1.10 -8.76
CA GLY A 84 10.65 -2.08 -8.57
C GLY A 84 11.13 -3.52 -8.68
N LEU A 85 11.96 -3.82 -9.70
CA LEU A 85 12.55 -5.15 -9.88
C LEU A 85 13.48 -5.53 -8.71
N LEU A 86 14.34 -4.61 -8.26
CA LEU A 86 15.23 -4.85 -7.13
C LEU A 86 14.47 -5.09 -5.83
N VAL A 87 13.40 -4.33 -5.57
CA VAL A 87 12.54 -4.55 -4.39
C VAL A 87 11.88 -5.92 -4.47
N GLY A 88 11.34 -6.30 -5.63
CA GLY A 88 10.70 -7.61 -5.82
C GLY A 88 11.68 -8.79 -5.67
N PHE A 89 12.95 -8.62 -6.05
CA PHE A 89 13.98 -9.65 -5.86
C PHE A 89 14.36 -9.85 -4.39
N GLY A 90 14.27 -8.81 -3.56
CA GLY A 90 14.64 -8.85 -2.14
C GLY A 90 13.54 -9.27 -1.17
N THR A 91 12.31 -9.50 -1.66
CA THR A 91 11.12 -9.87 -0.87
C THR A 91 10.74 -11.33 -1.04
#